data_AF-A0A966RWE3-F1
#
_entry.id   AF-A0A966RWE3-F1
#
_cell.length_a   1.000
_cell.length_b   1.000
_cell.length_c   1.000
_cell.angle_alpha   90.00
_cell.angle_beta   90.00
_cell.angle_gamma   90.00
#
_symmetry.space_group_name_H-M   'P 1'
#
loop_
_entity.id
_entity.type
_entity.pdbx_description
1 polymer ?
#
loop_
_entity_poly.entity_id
_entity_poly.type
_entity_poly.pdbx_seq_one_letter_code
_entity_poly.pdbx_strand_id
1 'polypeptide(L)'
;MYHRIFFHFFCALVLSPLFLESNKVKIGFFPREISVRGVELSVYNYADCNETILQNESYIFYINCIHRVYDGADYIQSSQNMFKERFKDRFFECNSFDEVEQIIKEKGIDILYNQKMGAVDKHVSKNCKNAVHAVFNKLEIHGEVYAT
;
A
#
# COMPACT_ATOMS: atom_id res chain seq x y z
N MET A 1 -12.55 -59.20 -1.23
CA MET A 1 -11.60 -58.29 -0.56
C MET A 1 -11.21 -57.13 -1.49
N TYR A 2 -12.18 -56.42 -2.08
CA TYR A 2 -11.93 -55.32 -3.05
C TYR A 2 -13.02 -54.24 -3.01
N HIS A 3 -13.60 -53.95 -1.83
CA HIS A 3 -14.68 -52.96 -1.69
C HIS A 3 -14.45 -51.93 -0.58
N ARG A 4 -13.23 -51.84 -0.03
CA ARG A 4 -12.91 -50.89 1.05
C ARG A 4 -11.93 -49.77 0.69
N ILE A 5 -11.43 -49.74 -0.55
CA ILE A 5 -10.38 -48.76 -0.95
C ILE A 5 -10.95 -47.57 -1.73
N PHE A 6 -12.15 -47.68 -2.32
CA PHE A 6 -12.74 -46.59 -3.10
C PHE A 6 -13.44 -45.50 -2.26
N PHE A 7 -13.69 -45.72 -0.97
CA PHE A 7 -14.37 -44.73 -0.13
C PHE A 7 -13.42 -43.74 0.57
N HIS A 8 -12.12 -44.01 0.62
CA HIS A 8 -11.15 -43.12 1.26
C HIS A 8 -10.47 -42.12 0.31
N PHE A 9 -10.59 -42.30 -1.01
CA PHE A 9 -10.05 -41.34 -1.98
C PHE A 9 -11.02 -40.22 -2.37
N PHE A 10 -12.33 -40.39 -2.11
CA PHE A 10 -13.33 -39.37 -2.47
C PHE A 10 -13.59 -38.34 -1.36
N CYS A 11 -13.16 -38.59 -0.12
CA CYS A 11 -13.22 -37.60 0.96
C CYS A 11 -12.07 -36.59 0.95
N ALA A 12 -10.93 -36.91 0.30
CA ALA A 12 -9.78 -36.01 0.24
C ALA A 12 -9.94 -34.85 -0.78
N LEU A 13 -10.90 -34.97 -1.71
CA LEU A 13 -11.16 -33.97 -2.76
C LEU A 13 -12.41 -33.11 -2.51
N VAL A 14 -13.19 -33.42 -1.47
CA VAL A 14 -14.42 -32.67 -1.13
C VAL A 14 -14.24 -31.84 0.15
N LEU A 15 -13.09 -31.95 0.84
CA LEU A 15 -12.79 -31.18 2.04
C LEU A 15 -11.37 -30.58 2.00
N SER A 16 -11.14 -29.60 1.14
CA SER A 16 -10.34 -28.44 1.53
C SER A 16 -10.51 -27.23 0.61
N PRO A 17 -11.64 -26.51 0.67
CA PRO A 17 -11.56 -25.05 0.65
C PRO A 17 -10.83 -24.53 1.91
N LEU A 18 -10.53 -25.40 2.88
CA LEU A 18 -10.02 -25.09 4.21
C LEU A 18 -8.49 -24.91 4.32
N PHE A 19 -7.72 -24.98 3.22
CA PHE A 19 -6.25 -24.93 3.29
C PHE A 19 -5.61 -24.06 2.19
N LEU A 20 -6.23 -22.93 1.89
CA LEU A 20 -5.52 -21.74 1.41
C LEU A 20 -5.88 -20.56 2.31
N GLU A 21 -5.58 -20.67 3.60
CA GLU A 21 -5.21 -19.45 4.32
C GLU A 21 -3.86 -19.02 3.75
N SER A 22 -3.88 -18.33 2.61
CA SER A 22 -2.75 -17.50 2.24
C SER A 22 -2.61 -16.49 3.37
N ASN A 23 -1.50 -16.54 4.13
CA ASN A 23 -1.19 -15.49 5.10
C ASN A 23 -1.33 -14.16 4.38
N LYS A 24 -2.32 -13.35 4.80
CA LYS A 24 -2.57 -12.04 4.19
C LYS A 24 -1.31 -11.21 4.32
N VAL A 25 -0.81 -10.72 3.19
CA VAL A 25 0.38 -9.86 3.20
C VAL A 25 -0.03 -8.50 3.71
N LYS A 26 0.75 -7.95 4.65
CA LYS A 26 0.57 -6.58 5.14
C LYS A 26 1.43 -5.62 4.33
N ILE A 27 0.79 -4.70 3.64
CA ILE A 27 1.46 -3.74 2.76
C ILE A 27 1.27 -2.33 3.29
N GLY A 28 2.37 -1.67 3.61
CA GLY A 28 2.41 -0.24 3.90
C GLY A 28 2.50 0.57 2.62
N PHE A 29 1.62 1.54 2.44
CA PHE A 29 1.63 2.52 1.36
C PHE A 29 2.06 3.86 1.95
N PHE A 30 3.13 4.44 1.39
CA PHE A 30 3.68 5.70 1.86
C PHE A 30 3.63 6.75 0.73
N PRO A 31 2.46 7.36 0.49
CA PRO A 31 2.37 8.48 -0.44
C PRO A 31 3.17 9.68 0.09
N ARG A 32 3.71 10.48 -0.83
CA ARG A 32 4.48 11.68 -0.46
C ARG A 32 3.60 12.71 0.26
N GLU A 33 2.36 12.84 -0.21
CA GLU A 33 1.36 13.79 0.26
C GLU A 33 0.01 13.08 0.38
N ILE A 34 -1.05 13.80 0.81
CA ILE A 34 -2.42 13.28 0.78
C ILE A 34 -3.25 14.18 -0.12
N SER A 35 -3.73 13.63 -1.23
CA SER A 35 -4.51 14.31 -2.25
C SER A 35 -5.44 13.33 -2.95
N VAL A 36 -6.51 13.84 -3.56
CA VAL A 36 -7.44 13.07 -4.39
C VAL A 36 -7.06 13.09 -5.88
N ARG A 37 -5.80 13.42 -6.21
CA ARG A 37 -5.29 13.53 -7.58
C ARG A 37 -3.95 12.81 -7.74
N GLY A 38 -3.51 12.67 -8.98
CA GLY A 38 -2.15 12.27 -9.32
C GLY A 38 -1.72 10.93 -8.71
N VAL A 39 -0.50 10.92 -8.16
CA VAL A 39 0.11 9.72 -7.56
C VAL A 39 -0.64 9.31 -6.30
N GLU A 40 -1.15 10.26 -5.52
CA GLU A 40 -1.85 9.99 -4.26
C GLU A 40 -3.16 9.24 -4.48
N LEU A 41 -3.95 9.62 -5.50
CA LEU A 41 -5.14 8.86 -5.90
C LEU A 41 -4.78 7.47 -6.45
N SER A 42 -3.68 7.37 -7.20
CA SER A 42 -3.16 6.08 -7.66
C SER A 42 -2.80 5.17 -6.48
N VAL A 43 -2.09 5.69 -5.47
CA VAL A 43 -1.73 4.97 -4.25
C VAL A 43 -2.98 4.54 -3.47
N TYR A 44 -3.99 5.41 -3.35
CA TYR A 44 -5.29 5.06 -2.76
C TYR A 44 -5.91 3.85 -3.47
N ASN A 45 -6.01 3.89 -4.80
CA ASN A 45 -6.60 2.81 -5.58
C ASN A 45 -5.80 1.51 -5.45
N TYR A 46 -4.47 1.59 -5.41
CA TYR A 46 -3.62 0.41 -5.23
C TYR A 46 -3.85 -0.21 -3.84
N ALA A 47 -3.94 0.62 -2.79
CA ALA A 47 -4.23 0.17 -1.44
C ALA A 47 -5.63 -0.43 -1.31
N ASP A 48 -6.64 0.16 -1.97
CA ASP A 48 -7.99 -0.39 -2.02
C ASP A 48 -8.04 -1.72 -2.77
N CYS A 49 -7.50 -1.78 -3.99
CA CYS A 49 -7.45 -3.01 -4.80
C CYS A 49 -6.62 -4.12 -4.14
N ASN A 50 -5.57 -3.78 -3.39
CA ASN A 50 -4.82 -4.76 -2.60
C ASN A 50 -5.72 -5.48 -1.57
N GLU A 51 -6.70 -4.79 -0.99
CA GLU A 51 -7.68 -5.43 -0.10
C GLU A 51 -8.82 -6.10 -0.85
N THR A 52 -9.40 -5.41 -1.85
CA THR A 52 -10.65 -5.85 -2.50
C THR A 52 -10.43 -6.96 -3.53
N ILE A 53 -9.26 -6.99 -4.19
CA ILE A 53 -8.92 -7.98 -5.22
C ILE A 53 -7.98 -9.04 -4.66
N LEU A 54 -6.90 -8.61 -3.99
CA LEU A 54 -5.84 -9.52 -3.52
C LEU A 54 -6.07 -10.04 -2.10
N GLN A 55 -7.06 -9.50 -1.37
CA GLN A 55 -7.42 -9.90 -0.01
C GLN A 55 -6.29 -9.72 1.02
N ASN A 56 -5.29 -8.90 0.70
CA ASN A 56 -4.21 -8.48 1.59
C ASN A 56 -4.68 -7.37 2.55
N GLU A 57 -3.79 -6.90 3.42
CA GLU A 57 -4.08 -5.83 4.37
C GLU A 57 -3.25 -4.59 4.05
N SER A 58 -3.90 -3.44 3.86
CA SER A 58 -3.23 -2.17 3.51
C SER A 58 -3.09 -1.25 4.73
N TYR A 59 -1.91 -0.65 4.89
CA TYR A 59 -1.60 0.35 5.90
C TYR A 59 -1.19 1.62 5.17
N ILE A 60 -1.65 2.79 5.62
CA ILE A 60 -1.32 4.07 4.99
C ILE A 60 -0.46 4.89 5.95
N PHE A 61 0.68 5.36 5.47
CA PHE A 61 1.60 6.19 6.23
C PHE A 61 1.71 7.58 5.58
N TYR A 62 1.44 8.62 6.34
CA TYR A 62 1.53 10.01 5.89
C TYR A 62 2.39 10.81 6.86
N ILE A 63 3.40 11.55 6.38
CA ILE A 63 4.20 12.43 7.24
C ILE A 63 3.71 13.88 7.11
N ASN A 64 3.12 14.40 8.19
CA ASN A 64 2.43 15.70 8.23
C ASN A 64 3.36 16.92 8.00
N CYS A 65 4.67 16.77 8.20
CA CYS A 65 5.64 17.87 8.14
C CYS A 65 6.36 18.00 6.79
N ILE A 66 6.21 17.04 5.87
CA ILE A 66 7.08 16.97 4.69
C ILE A 66 6.61 17.88 3.54
N HIS A 67 5.31 18.01 3.27
CA HIS A 67 4.82 18.90 2.21
C HIS A 67 3.37 19.37 2.45
N ARG A 68 3.21 20.57 3.03
CA ARG A 68 1.96 21.35 2.94
C ARG A 68 2.08 22.29 1.75
N VAL A 69 1.91 21.77 0.54
CA VAL A 69 2.08 22.55 -0.68
C VAL A 69 0.70 22.86 -1.26
N TYR A 70 0.36 24.14 -1.20
CA TYR A 70 -0.56 24.89 -2.08
C TYR A 70 -2.08 24.67 -2.05
N ASP A 71 -2.59 23.55 -1.55
CA ASP A 71 -4.05 23.38 -1.46
C ASP A 71 -4.61 23.91 -0.13
N GLY A 72 -5.75 24.62 -0.19
CA GLY A 72 -6.39 25.19 1.00
C GLY A 72 -6.72 24.14 2.07
N ALA A 73 -6.79 24.56 3.33
CA ALA A 73 -6.95 23.66 4.49
C ALA A 73 -8.12 22.66 4.35
N ASP A 74 -9.23 23.08 3.74
CA ASP A 74 -10.42 22.26 3.53
C ASP A 74 -10.20 21.10 2.53
N TYR A 75 -9.34 21.29 1.53
CA TYR A 75 -9.03 20.25 0.54
C TYR A 75 -8.15 19.16 1.14
N ILE A 76 -7.17 19.54 1.96
CA ILE A 76 -6.33 18.60 2.70
C ILE A 76 -7.20 17.78 3.66
N GLN A 77 -8.12 18.43 4.38
CA GLN A 77 -9.01 17.75 5.32
C GLN A 77 -9.92 16.73 4.62
N SER A 78 -10.53 17.11 3.48
CA SER A 78 -11.40 16.18 2.73
C SER A 78 -10.63 15.00 2.16
N SER A 79 -9.42 15.22 1.64
CA SER A 79 -8.53 14.15 1.16
C SER A 79 -8.12 13.20 2.29
N GLN A 80 -7.72 13.73 3.46
CA GLN A 80 -7.40 12.91 4.62
C GLN A 80 -8.61 12.12 5.13
N ASN A 81 -9.80 12.72 5.14
CA ASN A 81 -11.03 12.03 5.56
C ASN A 81 -11.31 10.83 4.67
N MET A 82 -11.13 10.94 3.34
CA MET A 82 -11.29 9.82 2.42
C MET A 82 -10.40 8.62 2.78
N PHE A 83 -9.12 8.86 3.06
CA PHE A 83 -8.21 7.78 3.50
C PHE A 83 -8.57 7.25 4.89
N LYS A 84 -8.87 8.13 5.85
CA LYS A 84 -9.26 7.74 7.22
C LYS A 84 -10.53 6.91 7.25
N GLU A 85 -11.55 7.27 6.48
CA GLU A 85 -12.81 6.53 6.41
C GLU A 85 -12.60 5.13 5.82
N ARG A 86 -11.76 5.02 4.76
CA ARG A 86 -11.49 3.75 4.09
C ARG A 86 -10.58 2.81 4.89
N PHE A 87 -9.51 3.32 5.47
CA PHE A 87 -8.45 2.52 6.11
C PHE A 87 -8.50 2.54 7.65
N LYS A 88 -9.30 3.42 8.24
CA LYS A 88 -9.61 3.48 9.68
C LYS A 88 -8.36 3.54 10.56
N ASP A 89 -8.20 2.59 11.47
CA ASP A 89 -7.08 2.45 12.40
C ASP A 89 -5.76 2.07 11.72
N ARG A 90 -5.78 1.83 10.40
CA ARG A 90 -4.59 1.56 9.59
C ARG A 90 -4.11 2.79 8.80
N PHE A 91 -4.70 3.96 9.05
CA PHE A 91 -4.20 5.24 8.59
C PHE A 91 -3.37 5.92 9.69
N PHE A 92 -2.09 6.16 9.42
CA PHE A 92 -1.15 6.74 10.37
C PHE A 92 -0.64 8.09 9.89
N GLU A 93 -0.87 9.11 10.72
CA GLU A 93 -0.21 10.41 10.59
C GLU A 93 1.05 10.41 11.45
N CYS A 94 2.20 10.46 10.79
CA CYS A 94 3.51 10.45 11.41
C CYS A 94 4.15 11.84 11.34
N ASN A 95 5.10 12.09 12.23
CA ASN A 95 5.92 13.31 12.23
C ASN A 95 7.30 13.10 11.61
N SER A 96 7.69 11.84 11.39
CA SER A 96 8.99 11.48 10.82
C SER A 96 8.94 10.09 10.19
N PHE A 97 9.96 9.76 9.39
CA PHE A 97 10.09 8.40 8.84
C PHE A 97 10.51 7.37 9.90
N ASP A 98 11.15 7.80 11.00
CA ASP A 98 11.48 6.90 12.12
C ASP A 98 10.22 6.38 12.82
N GLU A 99 9.17 7.21 12.90
CA GLU A 99 7.86 6.79 13.41
C GLU A 99 7.20 5.78 12.47
N VAL A 100 7.34 5.96 11.15
CA VAL A 100 6.91 4.96 10.15
C VAL A 100 7.64 3.64 10.36
N GLU A 101 8.96 3.66 10.56
CA GLU A 101 9.75 2.46 10.85
C GLU A 101 9.31 1.75 12.13
N GLN A 102 8.98 2.50 13.18
CA GLN A 102 8.45 1.94 14.41
C GLN A 102 7.12 1.20 14.17
N ILE A 103 6.19 1.83 13.46
CA ILE A 103 4.88 1.23 13.17
C ILE A 103 5.02 0.01 12.25
N ILE A 104 5.90 0.07 11.25
CA ILE A 104 6.23 -1.09 10.37
C ILE A 104 6.63 -2.30 11.21
N LYS A 105 7.53 -2.09 12.17
CA LYS A 105 8.01 -3.14 13.06
C LYS A 105 6.90 -3.64 13.99
N GLU A 106 6.15 -2.74 14.63
CA GLU A 106 5.10 -3.09 15.58
C GLU A 106 3.93 -3.85 14.95
N LYS A 107 3.53 -3.47 13.73
CA LYS A 107 2.40 -4.09 13.01
C LYS A 107 2.80 -5.32 12.21
N GLY A 108 4.10 -5.58 12.07
CA GLY A 108 4.64 -6.68 11.27
C GLY A 108 4.33 -6.50 9.79
N ILE A 109 4.59 -5.30 9.25
CA ILE A 109 4.37 -5.00 7.84
C ILE A 109 5.40 -5.76 6.99
N ASP A 110 4.95 -6.47 5.96
CA ASP A 110 5.81 -7.30 5.11
C ASP A 110 6.50 -6.50 4.00
N ILE A 111 5.77 -5.52 3.45
CA ILE A 111 6.21 -4.73 2.30
C ILE A 111 5.87 -3.24 2.52
N LEU A 112 6.85 -2.36 2.33
CA LEU A 112 6.63 -0.92 2.15
C LEU A 112 6.63 -0.60 0.65
N TYR A 113 5.47 -0.23 0.13
CA TYR A 113 5.25 0.22 -1.23
C TYR A 113 5.34 1.75 -1.35
N ASN A 114 6.15 2.21 -2.29
CA ASN A 114 6.48 3.62 -2.52
C ASN A 114 6.36 3.99 -4.00
N GLN A 115 5.37 4.81 -4.35
CA GLN A 115 5.25 5.39 -5.68
C GLN A 115 5.89 6.78 -5.69
N LYS A 116 7.04 6.96 -6.36
CA LYS A 116 7.86 8.19 -6.25
C LYS A 116 8.68 8.50 -7.51
N MET A 117 9.37 9.65 -7.53
CA MET A 117 10.25 10.12 -8.62
C MET A 117 11.52 9.26 -8.87
N GLY A 118 11.61 8.06 -8.28
CA GLY A 118 12.69 7.10 -8.55
C GLY A 118 14.11 7.47 -8.06
N ALA A 119 14.39 8.74 -7.75
CA ALA A 119 15.66 9.15 -7.16
C ALA A 119 15.88 8.47 -5.80
N VAL A 120 17.14 8.10 -5.52
CA VAL A 120 17.52 7.49 -4.23
C VAL A 120 17.28 8.49 -3.10
N ASP A 121 16.52 8.08 -2.09
CA ASP A 121 16.20 8.87 -0.90
C ASP A 121 16.31 7.99 0.36
N LYS A 122 15.94 8.56 1.51
CA LYS A 122 15.97 7.88 2.82
C LYS A 122 14.64 7.20 3.19
N HIS A 123 13.61 7.28 2.35
CA HIS A 123 12.28 6.73 2.60
C HIS A 123 12.19 5.29 2.09
N VAL A 124 13.00 4.44 2.70
CA VAL A 124 13.04 2.98 2.49
C VAL A 124 13.19 2.30 3.85
N SER A 125 12.40 1.28 4.09
CA SER A 125 12.37 0.57 5.36
C SER A 125 13.58 -0.35 5.54
N LYS A 126 14.04 -0.49 6.79
CA LYS A 126 15.00 -1.54 7.17
C LYS A 126 14.33 -2.74 7.82
N ASN A 127 13.04 -2.61 8.16
CA ASN A 127 12.28 -3.60 8.91
C ASN A 127 11.38 -4.47 8.02
N CYS A 128 11.20 -4.12 6.74
CA CYS A 128 10.41 -4.90 5.79
C CYS A 128 10.98 -4.84 4.36
N LYS A 129 10.37 -5.56 3.41
CA LYS A 129 10.76 -5.49 1.99
C LYS A 129 10.32 -4.15 1.40
N ASN A 130 11.11 -3.59 0.50
CA ASN A 130 10.77 -2.33 -0.17
C ASN A 130 10.34 -2.60 -1.61
N ALA A 131 9.16 -2.09 -2.00
CA ALA A 131 8.66 -2.07 -3.36
C ALA A 131 8.58 -0.62 -3.86
N VAL A 132 9.55 -0.20 -4.68
CA VAL A 132 9.60 1.17 -5.21
C VAL A 132 9.08 1.19 -6.64
N HIS A 133 7.97 1.90 -6.86
CA HIS A 133 7.41 2.20 -8.16
C HIS A 133 7.86 3.61 -8.59
N ALA A 134 8.89 3.66 -9.44
CA ALA A 134 9.41 4.92 -9.98
C ALA A 134 8.51 5.42 -11.11
N VAL A 135 7.88 6.59 -10.94
CA VAL A 135 6.87 7.14 -11.89
C VAL A 135 7.28 8.42 -12.60
N PHE A 136 8.36 9.05 -12.14
CA PHE A 136 8.97 10.19 -12.82
C PHE A 136 10.47 9.91 -12.91
N ASN A 137 11.01 9.64 -14.09
CA ASN A 137 12.46 9.69 -14.32
C ASN A 137 12.75 10.97 -15.14
N LYS A 138 14.03 11.38 -15.31
CA LYS A 138 14.43 12.54 -16.12
C LYS A 138 13.66 12.57 -17.46
N LEU A 139 12.57 13.35 -17.52
CA LEU A 139 11.82 13.58 -18.75
C LEU A 139 12.58 14.67 -19.50
N GLU A 140 13.23 14.25 -20.58
CA GLU A 140 13.74 15.18 -21.57
C GLU A 140 12.54 15.80 -22.31
N ILE A 141 12.69 17.07 -22.65
CA ILE A 141 11.62 17.90 -23.22
C ILE A 141 11.30 17.43 -24.64
N HIS A 142 10.03 17.17 -24.92
CA HIS A 142 9.52 16.76 -26.23
C HIS A 142 8.24 17.56 -26.59
N GLY A 143 8.11 18.01 -27.83
CA GLY A 143 7.05 18.92 -28.33
C GLY A 143 7.61 20.31 -28.71
N GLU A 144 6.86 21.13 -29.46
CA GLU A 144 7.20 22.57 -29.70
C GLU A 144 7.01 23.40 -28.42
N VAL A 145 5.98 23.02 -27.66
CA VAL A 145 5.73 23.34 -26.26
C VAL A 145 5.46 21.99 -25.60
N TYR A 146 6.09 21.74 -24.46
CA TYR A 146 6.04 20.47 -23.77
C TYR A 146 5.20 20.58 -22.49
N ALA A 147 4.66 19.46 -22.04
CA ALA A 147 4.08 19.31 -20.70
C ALA A 147 4.88 18.22 -19.98
N THR A 148 5.71 18.65 -19.04
CA THR A 148 6.32 17.81 -17.99
C THR A 148 5.38 17.68 -16.81
#